data_AF-A0A6L9PSI2-F1
#
_entry.id   AF-A0A6L9PSI2-F1
#
_cell.length_a   1.000
_cell.length_b   1.000
_cell.length_c   1.000
_cell.angle_alpha   90.00
_cell.angle_beta   90.00
_cell.angle_gamma   90.00
#
_symmetry.space_group_name_H-M   'P 1'
#
loop_
_entity.id
_entity.type
_entity.pdbx_description
1 polymer ?
#
loop_
_entity_poly.entity_id
_entity_poly.type
_entity_poly.pdbx_seq_one_letter_code
_entity_poly.pdbx_strand_id
1 'polypeptide(L)'
;MPTIVFHGDADATVHASNGEQVIAASVGDTATVEIQHVNGSGARASTRRLHRSADGRVLAEHWTVHGAPHAWAGGSAKGSYTDARGPDASAEMLRFFFEHPRRPAH
;
A
#
# COMPACT_ATOMS: atom_id res chain seq x y z
N MET A 1 12.45 -4.61 6.89
CA MET A 1 12.68 -3.75 5.72
C MET A 1 11.45 -2.88 5.54
N PRO A 2 11.55 -1.60 5.16
CA PRO A 2 10.36 -0.80 4.85
C PRO A 2 9.60 -1.43 3.68
N THR A 3 8.32 -1.75 3.88
CA THR A 3 7.48 -2.41 2.86
C THR A 3 6.19 -1.65 2.64
N ILE A 4 5.82 -1.41 1.38
CA ILE A 4 4.51 -0.84 1.03
C ILE A 4 3.86 -1.70 -0.05
N VAL A 5 2.59 -2.04 0.13
CA VAL A 5 1.81 -2.90 -0.77
C VAL A 5 0.51 -2.21 -1.14
N PHE A 6 0.19 -2.21 -2.44
CA PHE A 6 -1.12 -1.83 -2.97
C PHE A 6 -1.75 -3.05 -3.64
N HIS A 7 -2.98 -3.38 -3.28
CA HIS A 7 -3.72 -4.50 -3.88
C HIS A 7 -5.19 -4.11 -4.10
N GLY A 8 -5.71 -4.36 -5.30
CA GLY A 8 -7.13 -4.19 -5.60
C GLY A 8 -7.98 -5.38 -5.14
N ASP A 9 -8.99 -5.18 -4.32
CA ASP A 9 -9.80 -6.31 -3.79
C ASP A 9 -10.73 -6.96 -4.83
N ALA A 10 -10.78 -6.43 -6.06
CA ALA A 10 -11.43 -7.05 -7.21
C ALA A 10 -10.41 -7.58 -8.26
N ASP A 11 -9.15 -7.75 -7.87
CA ASP A 11 -8.12 -8.38 -8.70
C ASP A 11 -8.43 -9.87 -8.90
N ALA A 12 -8.79 -10.23 -10.14
CA ALA A 12 -9.07 -11.61 -10.54
C ALA A 12 -7.83 -12.37 -11.05
N THR A 13 -6.68 -11.71 -11.15
CA THR A 13 -5.41 -12.29 -11.63
C THR A 13 -4.56 -12.77 -10.46
N VAL A 14 -4.44 -11.96 -9.41
CA VAL A 14 -3.66 -12.27 -8.20
C VAL A 14 -4.51 -12.02 -6.96
N HIS A 15 -4.69 -13.05 -6.13
CA HIS A 15 -5.51 -12.96 -4.93
C HIS A 15 -4.91 -12.01 -3.88
N ALA A 16 -5.76 -11.23 -3.21
CA ALA A 16 -5.36 -10.22 -2.21
C ALA A 16 -4.54 -10.77 -1.03
N SER A 17 -4.72 -12.05 -0.70
CA SER A 17 -3.92 -12.72 0.34
C SER A 17 -2.42 -12.72 0.05
N ASN A 18 -1.99 -12.56 -1.21
CA ASN A 18 -0.56 -12.41 -1.52
C ASN A 18 0.00 -11.13 -0.90
N GLY A 19 -0.74 -10.01 -0.98
CA GLY A 19 -0.35 -8.75 -0.33
C GLY A 19 -0.29 -8.89 1.19
N GLU A 20 -1.26 -9.57 1.78
CA GLU A 20 -1.28 -9.87 3.22
C GLU A 20 -0.06 -10.69 3.65
N GLN A 21 0.32 -11.72 2.87
CA GLN A 21 1.49 -12.54 3.16
C GLN A 21 2.81 -11.76 3.05
N VAL A 22 2.94 -10.86 2.05
CA VAL A 22 4.11 -9.97 1.93
C VAL A 22 4.24 -9.07 3.15
N ILE A 23 3.12 -8.53 3.63
CA ILE A 23 3.09 -7.69 4.82
C ILE A 23 3.48 -8.51 6.06
N ALA A 24 2.86 -9.67 6.28
CA ALA A 24 3.18 -10.55 7.40
C ALA A 24 4.66 -10.98 7.41
N ALA A 25 5.26 -11.25 6.25
CA ALA A 25 6.68 -11.56 6.15
C ALA A 25 7.58 -10.33 6.42
N SER A 26 7.05 -9.12 6.25
CA SER A 26 7.79 -7.85 6.42
C SER A 26 7.73 -7.29 7.84
N VAL A 27 6.61 -7.53 8.53
CA VAL A 27 6.33 -7.01 9.87
C VAL A 27 6.24 -8.19 10.83
N GLY A 28 7.26 -8.39 11.66
CA GLY A 28 7.24 -9.47 12.65
C GLY A 28 6.08 -9.34 13.65
N ASP A 29 5.95 -10.33 14.53
CA ASP A 29 4.75 -10.53 15.38
C ASP A 29 4.42 -9.41 16.38
N THR A 30 5.29 -8.42 16.57
CA THR A 30 5.14 -7.37 17.58
C THR A 30 4.59 -6.04 17.04
N ALA A 31 4.24 -5.97 15.76
CA ALA A 31 3.72 -4.75 15.16
C ALA A 31 2.26 -4.48 15.55
N THR A 32 1.94 -3.24 15.92
CA THR A 32 0.55 -2.80 16.07
C THR A 32 -0.01 -2.35 14.73
N VAL A 33 -1.33 -2.48 14.55
CA VAL A 33 -2.01 -2.13 13.30
C VAL A 33 -2.96 -0.96 13.53
N GLU A 34 -2.75 0.13 12.80
CA GLU A 34 -3.67 1.27 12.72
C GLU A 34 -4.38 1.25 11.35
N ILE A 35 -5.70 1.40 11.34
CA ILE A 35 -6.51 1.36 10.12
C ILE A 35 -6.99 2.76 9.77
N GLN A 36 -6.72 3.19 8.54
CA GLN A 36 -7.14 4.47 7.99
C GLN A 36 -7.99 4.23 6.74
N HIS A 37 -9.14 4.90 6.67
CA HIS A 37 -9.98 4.90 5.47
C HIS A 37 -9.66 6.14 4.65
N VAL A 38 -9.21 5.93 3.41
CA VAL A 38 -8.81 6.98 2.49
C VAL A 38 -9.88 7.11 1.42
N ASN A 39 -10.60 8.22 1.45
CA ASN A 39 -11.65 8.54 0.50
C ASN A 39 -11.35 9.90 -0.15
N GLY A 40 -10.95 9.88 -1.42
CA GLY A 40 -10.73 11.09 -2.21
C GLY A 40 -11.94 11.41 -3.10
N SER A 41 -12.18 12.69 -3.39
CA SER A 41 -13.23 13.08 -4.33
C SER A 41 -12.97 12.48 -5.72
N GLY A 42 -13.83 11.57 -6.16
CA GLY A 42 -13.70 10.89 -7.46
C GLY A 42 -12.66 9.77 -7.52
N ALA A 43 -11.91 9.54 -6.45
CA ALA A 43 -11.00 8.41 -6.32
C ALA A 43 -11.70 7.21 -5.66
N ARG A 44 -11.15 6.02 -5.87
CA ARG A 44 -11.59 4.80 -5.21
C ARG A 44 -11.33 4.92 -3.71
N ALA A 45 -12.34 4.54 -2.94
CA ALA A 45 -12.16 4.29 -1.52
C ALA A 45 -11.03 3.28 -1.33
N SER A 46 -10.16 3.53 -0.36
CA SER A 46 -9.05 2.64 -0.03
C SER A 46 -8.94 2.47 1.48
N THR A 47 -8.57 1.28 1.93
CA THR A 47 -8.20 1.04 3.32
C THR A 47 -6.69 0.93 3.42
N ARG A 48 -6.06 1.82 4.19
CA ARG A 48 -4.64 1.80 4.49
C ARG A 48 -4.43 1.27 5.90
N ARG A 49 -3.69 0.17 6.04
CA ARG A 49 -3.26 -0.38 7.32
C ARG A 49 -1.80 -0.02 7.56
N LEU A 50 -1.53 0.67 8.66
CA LEU A 50 -0.19 1.04 9.09
C LEU A 50 0.28 0.04 10.13
N HIS A 51 1.37 -0.65 9.84
CA HIS A 51 2.00 -1.57 10.77
C HIS A 51 3.15 -0.83 11.47
N ARG A 52 3.03 -0.62 12.78
CA ARG A 52 4.00 0.15 13.57
C ARG A 52 4.79 -0.75 14.50
N SER A 53 6.09 -0.49 14.62
CA SER A 53 6.93 -1.07 15.68
C SER A 53 6.57 -0.53 17.06
N ALA A 54 7.06 -1.20 18.10
CA ALA A 54 6.84 -0.79 19.49
C ALA A 54 7.34 0.64 19.81
N ASP A 55 8.30 1.16 19.05
CA ASP A 55 8.80 2.54 19.16
C ASP A 55 8.05 3.54 18.26
N GLY A 56 6.92 3.13 17.65
CA GLY A 56 6.00 3.99 16.91
C GLY A 56 6.34 4.21 15.43
N ARG A 57 7.49 3.72 14.95
CA ARG A 57 7.86 3.84 13.53
C ARG A 57 6.95 2.97 12.67
N VAL A 58 6.54 3.47 11.51
CA VAL A 58 5.88 2.63 10.51
C VAL A 58 6.93 1.66 9.96
N LEU A 59 6.58 0.38 9.85
CA LEU A 59 7.41 -0.66 9.25
C LEU A 59 6.87 -1.06 7.89
N ALA A 60 5.53 -1.11 7.78
CA ALA A 60 4.87 -1.37 6.52
C ALA A 60 3.52 -0.66 6.38
N GLU A 61 3.13 -0.46 5.13
CA GLU A 61 1.79 -0.01 4.76
C GLU A 61 1.12 -1.02 3.83
N HIS A 62 -0.11 -1.41 4.17
CA HIS A 62 -0.94 -2.26 3.34
C HIS A 62 -2.17 -1.50 2.86
N TRP A 63 -2.23 -1.24 1.56
CA TRP A 63 -3.32 -0.54 0.90
C TRP A 63 -4.21 -1.52 0.16
N THR A 64 -5.46 -1.64 0.61
CA THR A 64 -6.54 -2.29 -0.13
C THR A 64 -7.30 -1.22 -0.91
N VAL A 65 -7.29 -1.30 -2.24
CA VAL A 65 -7.98 -0.35 -3.13
C VAL A 65 -9.32 -0.97 -3.55
N HIS A 66 -10.43 -0.40 -3.08
CA HIS A 66 -11.73 -1.05 -3.19
C HIS A 66 -12.30 -1.01 -4.62
N GLY A 67 -12.74 -2.19 -5.09
CA GLY A 67 -13.23 -2.48 -6.42
C GLY A 67 -12.17 -2.34 -7.54
N ALA A 68 -10.89 -2.20 -7.20
CA ALA A 68 -9.83 -2.10 -8.19
C ALA A 68 -9.48 -3.48 -8.76
N PRO A 69 -9.31 -3.61 -10.09
CA PRO A 69 -8.88 -4.85 -10.74
C PRO A 69 -7.35 -5.02 -10.66
N HIS A 70 -6.80 -5.97 -11.43
CA HIS A 70 -5.36 -6.09 -11.66
C HIS A 70 -4.82 -4.92 -12.50
N ALA A 71 -4.64 -3.77 -11.87
CA ALA A 71 -4.17 -2.54 -12.52
C ALA A 71 -3.36 -1.69 -11.54
N TRP A 72 -2.45 -0.88 -12.09
CA TRP A 72 -1.72 0.11 -11.31
C TRP A 72 -2.67 1.17 -10.76
N ALA A 73 -2.69 1.39 -9.44
CA ALA A 73 -3.55 2.39 -8.83
C ALA A 73 -3.07 3.81 -9.17
N GLY A 74 -3.99 4.62 -9.71
CA GLY A 74 -3.73 5.98 -10.18
C GLY A 74 -3.13 5.99 -11.58
N GLY A 75 -2.29 6.98 -11.85
CA GLY A 75 -1.66 7.16 -13.15
C GLY A 75 -2.60 7.69 -14.24
N SER A 76 -2.11 7.69 -15.48
CA SER A 76 -2.82 8.27 -16.63
C SER A 76 -3.89 7.31 -17.16
N ALA A 77 -5.07 7.82 -17.49
CA ALA A 77 -6.12 7.07 -18.19
C ALA A 77 -5.73 6.62 -19.60
N LYS A 78 -4.61 7.12 -20.15
CA LYS A 78 -4.04 6.66 -21.43
C LYS A 78 -3.21 5.38 -21.30
N GLY A 79 -2.89 4.95 -20.07
CA GLY A 79 -2.18 3.70 -19.81
C GLY A 79 -3.09 2.49 -20.00
N SER A 80 -2.56 1.38 -20.51
CA SER A 80 -3.33 0.15 -20.76
C SER A 80 -3.56 -0.70 -19.51
N TYR A 81 -2.80 -0.49 -18.43
CA TYR A 81 -2.87 -1.24 -17.17
C TYR A 81 -2.87 -0.32 -15.95
N THR A 82 -3.54 0.83 -16.07
CA THR A 82 -3.72 1.81 -15.01
C THR A 82 -5.20 1.92 -14.64
N ASP A 83 -5.46 2.14 -13.35
CA ASP A 83 -6.76 2.54 -12.87
C ASP A 83 -6.65 3.98 -12.38
N ALA A 84 -6.93 4.93 -13.27
CA ALA A 84 -6.82 6.37 -12.99
C ALA A 84 -7.74 6.85 -11.84
N ARG A 85 -8.70 6.03 -11.40
CA ARG A 85 -9.52 6.31 -10.22
C ARG A 85 -8.87 5.83 -8.93
N GLY A 86 -7.83 5.00 -8.97
CA GLY A 86 -7.10 4.58 -7.78
C GLY A 86 -6.35 5.73 -7.11
N PRO A 87 -5.88 5.56 -5.85
CA PRO A 87 -4.93 6.50 -5.25
C PRO A 87 -3.65 6.55 -6.07
N ASP A 88 -2.90 7.65 -5.99
CA ASP A 88 -1.59 7.77 -6.65
C ASP A 88 -0.55 6.90 -5.93
N ALA A 89 -0.49 5.62 -6.30
CA ALA A 89 0.42 4.66 -5.68
C ALA A 89 1.89 5.06 -5.85
N SER A 90 2.24 5.69 -6.97
CA SER A 90 3.61 6.17 -7.21
C SER A 90 3.99 7.27 -6.22
N ALA A 91 3.12 8.26 -6.03
CA ALA A 91 3.35 9.32 -5.05
C ALA A 91 3.42 8.79 -3.62
N GLU A 92 2.54 7.86 -3.26
CA GLU A 92 2.54 7.23 -1.93
C GLU A 92 3.77 6.36 -1.67
N MET A 93 4.26 5.63 -2.68
CA MET A 93 5.53 4.90 -2.59
C MET A 93 6.71 5.85 -2.36
N LEU A 94 6.77 6.96 -3.10
CA LEU A 94 7.83 7.97 -2.91
C LEU A 94 7.77 8.58 -1.50
N ARG A 95 6.56 8.98 -1.04
CA ARG A 95 6.34 9.48 0.33
C ARG A 95 6.85 8.47 1.36
N PHE A 96 6.40 7.21 1.24
CA PHE A 96 6.80 6.14 2.16
C PHE A 96 8.31 5.95 2.19
N PHE A 97 8.98 5.76 1.05
CA PHE A 97 10.42 5.50 1.07
C PHE A 97 11.26 6.71 1.51
N PHE A 98 10.80 7.95 1.30
CA PHE A 98 11.46 9.13 1.87
C PHE A 98 11.32 9.23 3.39
N GLU A 99 10.22 8.74 3.97
CA GLU A 99 10.06 8.60 5.42
C GLU A 99 10.92 7.46 6.00
N HIS A 100 11.43 6.55 5.16
CA HIS A 100 12.24 5.39 5.57
C HIS A 100 13.63 5.37 4.90
N PRO A 101 14.48 6.39 5.10
CA PRO A 101 15.79 6.44 4.49
C PRO A 101 16.65 5.27 4.97
N ARG A 102 17.36 4.62 4.05
CA ARG A 102 18.35 3.60 4.40
C ARG A 102 19.44 4.28 5.24
N ARG A 103 19.66 3.77 6.46
CA ARG A 103 20.88 4.13 7.19
C ARG A 103 22.08 3.60 6.40
N PRO A 104 23.13 4.41 6.20
CA PRO A 104 24.38 3.91 5.62
C PRO A 104 24.86 2.70 6.44
N ALA A 105 25.30 1.65 5.75
CA ALA A 105 26.06 0.60 6.42
C ALA A 105 27.42 1.22 6.77
N HIS A 106 27.70 1.33 8.07
CA HIS A 106 29.02 1.68 8.58
C HIS A 106 29.90 0.42 8.63
#